data_AF-A0A951ZAK8-F1
#
_entry.id   AF-A0A951ZAK8-F1
#
_cell.length_a   1.000
_cell.length_b   1.000
_cell.length_c   1.000
_cell.angle_alpha   90.00
_cell.angle_beta   90.00
_cell.angle_gamma   90.00
#
_symmetry.space_group_name_H-M   'P 1'
#
loop_
_entity.id
_entity.type
_entity.pdbx_description
1 polymer ?
#
loop_
_entity_poly.entity_id
_entity_poly.type
_entity_poly.pdbx_seq_one_letter_code
_entity_poly.pdbx_strand_id
1 'polypeptide(L)'
;TPLNHLAHVLYGRWGPFLQRCERRRRHPDDEPLSVGDAQVLVVGMGRIGSGAYAYLDGHGVRVLGLDSDMGKVESHVQAGRNVVYADAEDPELWHRLSLGGVRVVMLALPDAEAKILASQQLRRWGFRGMIASTHVYEEERQPILDAGCDVTYNYFAEAGTGFAAHVAEALQRNAVPDGAQG
;
A
#
# COMPACT_ATOMS: atom_id res chain seq x y z
N THR A 1 -11.16 -26.76 6.75
CA THR A 1 -12.54 -26.92 6.22
C THR A 1 -12.47 -27.15 4.72
N PRO A 2 -13.41 -27.91 4.11
CA PRO A 2 -13.34 -28.31 2.70
C PRO A 2 -13.81 -27.16 1.77
N LEU A 3 -13.29 -25.96 2.02
CA LEU A 3 -13.56 -24.75 1.25
C LEU A 3 -12.26 -24.11 0.71
N ASN A 4 -11.14 -24.83 0.74
CA ASN A 4 -9.85 -24.32 0.22
C ASN A 4 -9.48 -24.91 -1.16
N HIS A 5 -10.29 -25.82 -1.71
CA HIS A 5 -9.96 -26.55 -2.94
C HIS A 5 -10.59 -25.95 -4.21
N LEU A 6 -11.53 -25.01 -4.06
CA LEU A 6 -12.18 -24.32 -5.19
C LEU A 6 -11.45 -23.03 -5.62
N ALA A 7 -10.45 -22.57 -4.86
CA ALA A 7 -9.62 -21.42 -5.24
C ALA A 7 -8.62 -21.74 -6.38
N HIS A 8 -8.29 -23.01 -6.60
CA HIS A 8 -7.34 -23.43 -7.64
C HIS A 8 -7.95 -23.55 -9.05
N VAL A 9 -9.28 -23.44 -9.22
CA VAL A 9 -9.94 -23.69 -10.52
C VAL A 9 -10.16 -22.41 -11.34
N LEU A 10 -10.06 -21.21 -10.74
CA LEU A 10 -10.22 -19.94 -11.47
C LEU A 10 -8.91 -19.32 -11.99
N TYR A 11 -7.77 -20.02 -11.84
CA TYR A 11 -6.48 -19.61 -12.42
C TYR A 11 -6.40 -19.78 -13.96
N GLY A 12 -7.42 -20.35 -14.60
CA GLY A 12 -7.34 -20.80 -15.99
C GLY A 12 -7.71 -19.80 -17.09
N ARG A 13 -8.10 -18.54 -16.79
CA ARG A 13 -8.68 -17.68 -17.85
C ARG A 13 -7.98 -16.37 -18.16
N TRP A 14 -7.05 -15.85 -17.36
CA TRP A 14 -6.54 -14.46 -17.54
C TRP A 14 -5.01 -14.36 -17.74
N GLY A 15 -4.46 -15.31 -18.52
CA GLY A 15 -3.05 -15.32 -18.95
C GLY A 15 -2.51 -14.06 -19.68
N PRO A 16 -3.29 -13.21 -20.38
CA PRO A 16 -2.71 -12.07 -21.09
C PRO A 16 -2.22 -10.92 -20.19
N PHE A 17 -2.79 -10.74 -19.00
CA PHE A 17 -2.36 -9.68 -18.06
C PHE A 17 -1.21 -10.13 -17.15
N LEU A 18 -1.12 -11.43 -16.88
CA LEU A 18 0.06 -12.06 -16.26
C LEU A 18 1.29 -11.99 -17.20
N GLN A 19 1.08 -12.06 -18.52
CA GLN A 19 2.15 -12.02 -19.53
C GLN A 19 2.91 -10.69 -19.62
N ARG A 20 2.37 -9.57 -19.13
CA ARG A 20 3.11 -8.30 -19.16
C ARG A 20 4.18 -8.22 -18.07
N CYS A 21 4.07 -9.07 -17.04
CA CYS A 21 5.12 -9.29 -16.04
C CYS A 21 5.88 -10.61 -16.25
N GLU A 22 5.30 -11.63 -16.92
CA GLU A 22 5.98 -12.92 -17.20
C GLU A 22 6.93 -12.93 -18.41
N ARG A 23 7.00 -11.88 -19.23
CA ARG A 23 7.90 -11.83 -20.41
C ARG A 23 9.39 -11.62 -20.11
N ARG A 24 9.85 -12.00 -18.91
CA ARG A 24 11.23 -12.39 -18.64
C ARG A 24 11.29 -13.69 -17.84
N ARG A 25 10.84 -14.79 -18.43
CA ARG A 25 11.21 -16.15 -18.00
C ARG A 25 12.74 -16.32 -18.01
N ARG A 26 13.40 -16.38 -16.84
CA ARG A 26 14.64 -17.14 -16.61
C ARG A 26 14.67 -17.62 -15.14
N HIS A 27 14.55 -18.94 -14.95
CA HIS A 27 14.70 -19.79 -13.74
C HIS A 27 14.12 -19.30 -12.37
N PRO A 28 13.25 -20.08 -11.70
CA PRO A 28 12.13 -19.51 -10.94
C PRO A 28 12.33 -19.32 -9.42
N ASP A 29 13.51 -19.56 -8.86
CA ASP A 29 13.64 -19.74 -7.40
C ASP A 29 14.40 -18.63 -6.66
N ASP A 30 14.98 -17.61 -7.32
CA ASP A 30 15.86 -16.64 -6.60
C ASP A 30 15.81 -15.17 -7.08
N GLU A 31 14.88 -14.76 -7.98
CA GLU A 31 14.81 -13.34 -8.38
C GLU A 31 13.87 -12.52 -7.48
N PRO A 32 14.37 -11.43 -6.85
CA PRO A 32 13.56 -10.55 -6.03
C PRO A 32 12.40 -9.94 -6.84
N LEU A 33 11.20 -9.88 -6.24
CA LEU A 33 10.13 -9.02 -6.71
C LEU A 33 10.65 -7.56 -6.70
N SER A 34 10.89 -7.03 -7.90
CA SER A 34 11.42 -5.68 -8.05
C SER A 34 10.33 -4.65 -7.77
N VAL A 35 10.59 -3.76 -6.82
CA VAL A 35 9.74 -2.58 -6.55
C VAL A 35 10.01 -1.42 -7.52
N GLY A 36 10.80 -1.65 -8.57
CA GLY A 36 11.18 -0.63 -9.55
C GLY A 36 11.92 0.53 -8.90
N ASP A 37 11.50 1.75 -9.25
CA ASP A 37 12.03 3.01 -8.71
C ASP A 37 11.14 3.64 -7.63
N ALA A 38 10.22 2.85 -7.06
CA ALA A 38 9.29 3.29 -6.03
C ALA A 38 10.03 3.83 -4.80
N GLN A 39 9.58 5.00 -4.32
CA GLN A 39 10.07 5.65 -3.10
C GLN A 39 9.20 5.29 -1.90
N VAL A 40 7.92 5.00 -2.13
CA VAL A 40 6.94 4.62 -1.12
C VAL A 40 6.22 3.35 -1.53
N LEU A 41 6.12 2.40 -0.60
CA LEU A 41 5.30 1.20 -0.72
C LEU A 41 4.03 1.37 0.10
N VAL A 42 2.86 1.19 -0.50
CA VAL A 42 1.57 1.22 0.21
C VAL A 42 1.00 -0.19 0.25
N VAL A 43 0.86 -0.74 1.45
CA VAL A 43 0.39 -2.12 1.67
C VAL A 43 -1.06 -2.08 2.13
N GLY A 44 -1.95 -2.63 1.31
CA GLY A 44 -3.40 -2.53 1.44
C GLY A 44 -3.97 -1.38 0.63
N MET A 45 -4.37 -1.64 -0.62
CA MET A 45 -4.97 -0.69 -1.55
C MET A 45 -6.51 -0.60 -1.42
N GLY A 46 -6.99 -0.65 -0.18
CA GLY A 46 -8.37 -0.30 0.16
C GLY A 46 -8.60 1.22 0.17
N ARG A 47 -9.63 1.68 0.90
CA ARG A 47 -10.00 3.11 0.98
C ARG A 47 -8.83 4.00 1.41
N ILE A 48 -8.11 3.61 2.47
CA ILE A 48 -7.00 4.39 3.02
C ILE A 48 -5.77 4.34 2.11
N GLY A 49 -5.31 3.14 1.75
CA GLY A 49 -4.14 3.02 0.89
C GLY A 49 -4.34 3.69 -0.47
N SER A 50 -5.55 3.62 -1.04
CA SER A 50 -5.87 4.32 -2.29
C SER A 50 -5.81 5.84 -2.14
N GLY A 51 -6.30 6.39 -1.02
CA GLY A 51 -6.21 7.82 -0.72
C GLY A 51 -4.77 8.28 -0.52
N ALA A 52 -3.99 7.52 0.26
CA ALA A 52 -2.56 7.77 0.47
C ALA A 52 -1.77 7.69 -0.84
N TYR A 53 -2.01 6.66 -1.65
CA TYR A 53 -1.42 6.51 -2.98
C TYR A 53 -1.72 7.73 -3.83
N ALA A 54 -2.99 8.10 -3.98
CA ALA A 54 -3.41 9.20 -4.86
C ALA A 54 -2.83 10.54 -4.40
N TYR A 55 -2.79 10.79 -3.08
CA TYR A 55 -2.19 12.00 -2.53
C TYR A 55 -0.70 12.07 -2.85
N LEU A 56 0.06 11.00 -2.55
CA LEU A 56 1.50 10.97 -2.78
C LEU A 56 1.86 11.06 -4.28
N ASP A 57 1.15 10.31 -5.12
CA ASP A 57 1.32 10.32 -6.57
C ASP A 57 1.04 11.70 -7.16
N GLY A 58 -0.04 12.36 -6.71
CA GLY A 58 -0.36 13.74 -7.09
C GLY A 58 0.69 14.78 -6.67
N HIS A 59 1.54 14.46 -5.69
CA HIS A 59 2.68 15.28 -5.26
C HIS A 59 4.02 14.82 -5.88
N GLY A 60 3.98 13.99 -6.92
CA GLY A 60 5.16 13.56 -7.67
C GLY A 60 6.01 12.50 -6.97
N VAL A 61 5.49 11.85 -5.92
CA VAL A 61 6.16 10.74 -5.24
C VAL A 61 5.89 9.45 -6.01
N ARG A 62 6.94 8.66 -6.27
CA ARG A 62 6.77 7.37 -6.94
C ARG A 62 6.28 6.32 -5.95
N VAL A 63 5.04 5.85 -6.14
CA VAL A 63 4.37 4.91 -5.25
C VAL A 63 4.18 3.55 -5.94
N LEU A 64 4.38 2.47 -5.18
CA LEU A 64 3.93 1.13 -5.53
C LEU A 64 2.88 0.68 -4.51
N GLY A 65 1.71 0.25 -4.99
CA GLY A 65 0.67 -0.34 -4.15
C GLY A 65 0.74 -1.87 -4.13
N LEU A 66 0.46 -2.47 -2.98
CA LEU A 66 0.31 -3.92 -2.80
C LEU A 66 -1.08 -4.24 -2.24
N ASP A 67 -1.76 -5.23 -2.78
CA ASP A 67 -3.04 -5.74 -2.23
C ASP A 67 -3.21 -7.23 -2.53
N SER A 68 -3.87 -7.95 -1.63
CA SER A 68 -4.15 -9.38 -1.76
C SER A 68 -5.49 -9.67 -2.47
N ASP A 69 -6.29 -8.64 -2.76
CA ASP A 69 -7.51 -8.74 -3.55
C ASP A 69 -7.22 -8.46 -5.03
N MET A 70 -7.25 -9.51 -5.86
CA MET A 70 -7.00 -9.40 -7.30
C MET A 70 -7.98 -8.43 -7.99
N GLY A 71 -9.25 -8.38 -7.56
CA GLY A 71 -10.24 -7.47 -8.14
C GLY A 71 -9.89 -6.00 -7.89
N LYS A 72 -9.36 -5.68 -6.70
CA LYS A 72 -8.84 -4.33 -6.42
C LYS A 72 -7.60 -4.02 -7.25
N VAL A 73 -6.66 -4.97 -7.34
CA VAL A 73 -5.44 -4.80 -8.13
C VAL A 73 -5.79 -4.47 -9.58
N GLU A 74 -6.70 -5.24 -10.20
CA GLU A 74 -7.16 -4.99 -11.56
C GLU A 74 -7.82 -3.62 -11.72
N SER A 75 -8.70 -3.25 -10.79
CA SER A 75 -9.35 -1.94 -10.81
C SER A 75 -8.34 -0.79 -10.73
N HIS A 76 -7.31 -0.92 -9.88
CA HIS A 76 -6.25 0.08 -9.75
C HIS A 76 -5.38 0.18 -10.98
N VAL A 77 -4.99 -0.96 -11.56
CA VAL A 77 -4.21 -1.01 -12.81
C VAL A 77 -4.99 -0.39 -13.97
N GLN A 78 -6.30 -0.67 -14.09
CA GLN A 78 -7.17 -0.03 -15.08
C GLN A 78 -7.27 1.48 -14.88
N ALA A 79 -7.18 1.95 -13.64
CA ALA A 79 -7.12 3.37 -13.30
C ALA A 79 -5.72 4.00 -13.47
N GLY A 80 -4.75 3.27 -14.04
CA GLY A 80 -3.40 3.76 -14.33
C GLY A 80 -2.46 3.78 -13.12
N ARG A 81 -2.84 3.16 -12.00
CA ARG A 81 -2.00 3.08 -10.79
C ARG A 81 -1.02 1.92 -10.89
N ASN A 82 0.16 2.09 -10.30
CA ASN A 82 1.16 1.06 -10.16
C ASN A 82 0.84 0.20 -8.92
N VAL A 83 0.10 -0.89 -9.13
CA VAL A 83 -0.32 -1.83 -8.08
C VAL A 83 -0.01 -3.26 -8.49
N VAL A 84 0.50 -4.05 -7.54
CA VAL A 84 0.84 -5.46 -7.72
C VAL A 84 0.10 -6.32 -6.70
N TYR A 85 -0.30 -7.51 -7.13
CA TYR A 85 -0.85 -8.52 -6.23
C TYR A 85 0.23 -9.02 -5.27
N ALA A 86 -0.02 -8.92 -3.97
CA ALA A 86 0.88 -9.43 -2.94
C ALA A 86 0.11 -9.69 -1.64
N ASP A 87 0.42 -10.83 -1.01
CA ASP A 87 -0.10 -11.16 0.31
C ASP A 87 0.88 -10.69 1.39
N ALA A 88 0.48 -9.68 2.17
CA ALA A 88 1.33 -9.10 3.21
C ALA A 88 1.60 -10.06 4.37
N GLU A 89 0.76 -11.09 4.53
CA GLU A 89 0.91 -12.12 5.56
C GLU A 89 1.88 -13.23 5.11
N ASP A 90 2.20 -13.32 3.81
CA ASP A 90 3.19 -14.26 3.29
C ASP A 90 4.59 -13.84 3.74
N PRO A 91 5.27 -14.60 4.62
CA PRO A 91 6.62 -14.28 5.06
C PRO A 91 7.63 -14.21 3.91
N GLU A 92 7.39 -14.96 2.83
CA GLU A 92 8.25 -15.08 1.65
C GLU A 92 8.20 -13.83 0.76
N LEU A 93 7.08 -13.09 0.77
CA LEU A 93 6.96 -11.81 0.06
C LEU A 93 8.09 -10.85 0.47
N TRP A 94 8.29 -10.68 1.77
CA TRP A 94 9.23 -9.72 2.33
C TRP A 94 10.68 -10.11 2.08
N HIS A 95 10.97 -11.41 1.99
CA HIS A 95 12.28 -11.90 1.59
C HIS A 95 12.60 -11.57 0.13
N ARG A 96 11.59 -11.70 -0.73
CA ARG A 96 11.73 -11.48 -2.18
C ARG A 96 11.65 -10.01 -2.58
N LEU A 97 11.19 -9.09 -1.73
CA LEU A 97 11.11 -7.67 -2.10
C LEU A 97 12.49 -7.00 -2.10
N SER A 98 12.95 -6.52 -3.26
CA SER A 98 14.15 -5.68 -3.32
C SER A 98 13.81 -4.22 -2.98
N LEU A 99 13.86 -3.86 -1.69
CA LEU A 99 13.45 -2.56 -1.17
C LEU A 99 14.49 -1.43 -1.29
N GLY A 100 15.56 -1.60 -2.08
CA GLY A 100 16.72 -0.69 -2.07
C GLY A 100 16.43 0.78 -2.38
N GLY A 101 15.36 1.08 -3.14
CA GLY A 101 14.92 2.45 -3.44
C GLY A 101 13.80 2.98 -2.52
N VAL A 102 13.19 2.10 -1.73
CA VAL A 102 12.03 2.41 -0.90
C VAL A 102 12.50 3.10 0.38
N ARG A 103 11.93 4.28 0.66
CA ARG A 103 12.23 5.08 1.85
C ARG A 103 11.14 4.95 2.91
N VAL A 104 9.91 4.66 2.49
CA VAL A 104 8.75 4.54 3.39
C VAL A 104 7.91 3.34 2.98
N VAL A 105 7.48 2.54 3.96
CA VAL A 105 6.41 1.55 3.82
C VAL A 105 5.23 2.00 4.65
N MET A 106 4.06 2.11 4.03
CA MET A 106 2.80 2.46 4.67
C MET A 106 1.93 1.21 4.81
N LEU A 107 1.66 0.79 6.04
CA LEU A 107 0.79 -0.33 6.36
C LEU A 107 -0.65 0.17 6.56
N ALA A 108 -1.45 0.05 5.51
CA ALA A 108 -2.86 0.45 5.46
C ALA A 108 -3.80 -0.78 5.52
N LEU A 109 -3.40 -1.79 6.30
CA LEU A 109 -4.13 -3.03 6.50
C LEU A 109 -5.21 -2.86 7.60
N PRO A 110 -6.38 -3.51 7.46
CA PRO A 110 -7.42 -3.43 8.47
C PRO A 110 -7.05 -4.20 9.75
N ASP A 111 -6.30 -5.29 9.62
CA ASP A 111 -5.97 -6.20 10.70
C ASP A 111 -4.69 -5.79 11.44
N ALA A 112 -4.74 -5.79 12.78
CA ALA A 112 -3.62 -5.40 13.63
C ALA A 112 -2.47 -6.41 13.61
N GLU A 113 -2.78 -7.70 13.58
CA GLU A 113 -1.80 -8.78 13.55
C GLU A 113 -1.00 -8.75 12.25
N ALA A 114 -1.66 -8.52 11.11
CA ALA A 114 -1.01 -8.35 9.82
C ALA A 114 -0.03 -7.16 9.80
N LYS A 115 -0.37 -6.03 10.46
CA LYS A 115 0.54 -4.87 10.60
C LYS A 115 1.76 -5.19 11.47
N ILE A 116 1.56 -5.95 12.55
CA ILE A 116 2.63 -6.43 13.44
C ILE A 116 3.57 -7.36 12.68
N LEU A 117 3.04 -8.39 12.01
CA LEU A 117 3.82 -9.36 11.24
C LEU A 117 4.59 -8.69 10.10
N ALA A 118 3.94 -7.81 9.33
CA ALA A 118 4.60 -7.06 8.27
C ALA A 118 5.77 -6.21 8.80
N SER A 119 5.56 -5.50 9.93
CA SER A 119 6.61 -4.69 10.57
C SER A 119 7.81 -5.54 11.01
N GLN A 120 7.55 -6.68 11.65
CA GLN A 120 8.59 -7.61 12.09
C GLN A 120 9.37 -8.15 10.89
N GLN A 121 8.69 -8.56 9.82
CA GLN A 121 9.31 -9.12 8.62
C GLN A 121 10.15 -8.07 7.89
N LEU A 122 9.65 -6.83 7.74
CA LEU A 122 10.41 -5.72 7.18
C LEU A 122 11.73 -5.50 7.93
N ARG A 123 11.69 -5.46 9.27
CA ARG A 123 12.91 -5.30 10.09
C ARG A 123 13.82 -6.51 10.03
N ARG A 124 13.27 -7.72 10.10
CA ARG A 124 14.02 -8.98 10.01
C ARG A 124 14.83 -9.07 8.72
N TRP A 125 14.28 -8.60 7.61
CA TRP A 125 14.96 -8.57 6.30
C TRP A 125 15.76 -7.29 6.05
N GLY A 126 15.99 -6.48 7.08
CA GLY A 126 16.94 -5.37 7.04
C GLY A 126 16.41 -4.09 6.41
N PHE A 127 15.08 -3.92 6.26
CA PHE A 127 14.51 -2.65 5.86
C PHE A 127 14.80 -1.57 6.91
N ARG A 128 15.53 -0.53 6.52
CA ARG A 128 15.94 0.60 7.38
C ARG A 128 15.17 1.88 7.12
N GLY A 129 14.28 1.89 6.13
CA GLY A 129 13.40 3.03 5.87
C GLY A 129 12.32 3.15 6.93
N MET A 130 11.49 4.18 6.77
CA MET A 130 10.38 4.44 7.69
C MET A 130 9.24 3.44 7.47
N ILE A 131 8.70 2.87 8.53
CA ILE A 131 7.47 2.10 8.55
C ILE A 131 6.42 2.96 9.25
N ALA A 132 5.38 3.33 8.53
CA ALA A 132 4.22 4.05 9.06
C ALA A 132 2.99 3.15 8.98
N SER A 133 2.14 3.18 10.00
CA SER A 133 0.96 2.32 10.06
C SER A 133 -0.27 3.07 10.56
N THR A 134 -1.45 2.61 10.19
CA THR A 134 -2.68 3.04 10.87
C THR A 134 -3.00 2.14 12.05
N HIS A 135 -3.78 2.63 13.01
CA HIS A 135 -4.45 1.85 14.05
C HIS A 135 -5.88 2.37 14.24
N VAL A 136 -6.79 1.49 14.69
CA VAL A 136 -8.19 1.86 14.94
C VAL A 136 -8.41 2.05 16.44
N TYR A 137 -8.03 1.04 17.21
CA TYR A 137 -8.12 1.02 18.67
C TYR A 137 -6.77 1.36 19.30
N GLU A 138 -6.79 2.04 20.46
CA GLU A 138 -5.56 2.55 21.09
C GLU A 138 -4.66 1.41 21.58
N GLU A 139 -5.25 0.30 22.00
CA GLU A 139 -4.54 -0.92 22.39
C GLU A 139 -3.71 -1.55 21.26
N GLU A 140 -4.03 -1.27 19.99
CA GLU A 140 -3.23 -1.73 18.84
C GLU A 140 -1.92 -0.94 18.69
N ARG A 141 -1.88 0.30 19.21
CA ARG A 141 -0.79 1.24 18.98
C ARG A 141 0.55 0.68 19.43
N GLN A 142 0.63 0.27 20.70
CA GLN A 142 1.90 -0.16 21.31
C GLN A 142 2.42 -1.46 20.68
N PRO A 143 1.61 -2.52 20.49
CA PRO A 143 2.04 -3.74 19.80
C PRO A 143 2.61 -3.49 18.40
N ILE A 144 2.01 -2.58 17.62
CA ILE A 144 2.51 -2.24 16.28
C ILE A 144 3.88 -1.53 16.34
N LEU A 145 4.07 -0.63 17.31
CA LEU A 145 5.36 0.05 17.50
C LEU A 145 6.45 -0.92 17.97
N ASP A 146 6.14 -1.79 18.93
CA ASP A 146 7.05 -2.80 19.46
C ASP A 146 7.50 -3.80 18.38
N ALA A 147 6.65 -4.03 17.37
CA ALA A 147 6.95 -4.85 16.19
C ALA A 147 7.97 -4.24 15.23
N GLY A 148 8.40 -2.99 15.46
CA GLY A 148 9.38 -2.28 14.65
C GLY A 148 8.81 -1.23 13.70
N CYS A 149 7.51 -0.94 13.79
CA CYS A 149 6.90 0.22 13.13
C CYS A 149 7.43 1.52 13.78
N ASP A 150 7.77 2.53 12.98
CA ASP A 150 8.33 3.79 13.51
C ASP A 150 7.24 4.73 14.03
N VAL A 151 6.08 4.72 13.39
CA VAL A 151 4.99 5.64 13.72
C VAL A 151 3.63 5.04 13.39
N THR A 152 2.65 5.31 14.25
CA THR A 152 1.27 4.94 14.00
C THR A 152 0.32 6.11 14.15
N TYR A 153 -0.72 6.11 13.30
CA TYR A 153 -1.75 7.13 13.25
C TYR A 153 -3.13 6.54 13.49
N ASN A 154 -3.95 7.21 14.31
CA ASN A 154 -5.32 6.75 14.53
C ASN A 154 -6.16 7.04 13.29
N TYR A 155 -6.77 6.01 12.73
CA TYR A 155 -7.56 6.09 11.49
C TYR A 155 -8.60 7.22 11.53
N PHE A 156 -9.35 7.33 12.64
CA PHE A 156 -10.45 8.29 12.73
C PHE A 156 -9.93 9.72 12.92
N ALA A 157 -8.86 9.89 13.70
CA ALA A 157 -8.23 11.20 13.88
C ALA A 157 -7.67 11.75 12.55
N GLU A 158 -7.00 10.90 11.77
CA GLU A 158 -6.48 11.29 10.46
C GLU A 158 -7.59 11.55 9.45
N ALA A 159 -8.65 10.73 9.44
CA ALA A 159 -9.80 10.97 8.58
C ALA A 159 -10.50 12.31 8.91
N GLY A 160 -10.64 12.62 10.21
CA GLY A 160 -11.19 13.90 10.67
C GLY A 160 -10.31 15.09 10.28
N THR A 161 -9.00 14.96 10.47
CA THR A 161 -8.03 16.00 10.08
C THR A 161 -8.02 16.23 8.57
N GLY A 162 -7.98 15.15 7.77
CA GLY A 162 -8.03 15.24 6.31
C GLY A 162 -9.34 15.83 5.80
N PHE A 163 -10.48 15.49 6.43
CA PHE A 163 -11.77 16.11 6.11
C PHE A 163 -11.75 17.63 6.39
N ALA A 164 -11.28 18.06 7.56
CA ALA A 164 -11.15 19.47 7.90
C ALA A 164 -10.20 20.23 6.96
N ALA A 165 -9.08 19.60 6.56
CA ALA A 165 -8.12 20.18 5.62
C ALA A 165 -8.76 20.45 4.24
N HIS A 166 -9.52 19.50 3.69
CA HIS A 166 -10.22 19.71 2.42
C HIS A 166 -11.23 20.86 2.48
N VAL A 167 -11.96 21.00 3.61
CA VAL A 167 -12.87 22.13 3.82
C VAL A 167 -12.11 23.45 3.90
N ALA A 168 -10.98 23.49 4.62
CA ALA A 168 -10.15 24.69 4.73
C ALA A 168 -9.62 25.15 3.37
N GLU A 169 -9.14 24.23 2.52
CA GLU A 169 -8.71 24.55 1.16
C GLU A 169 -9.87 25.07 0.29
N ALA A 170 -11.07 24.48 0.41
CA ALA A 170 -12.24 24.94 -0.32
C ALA A 170 -12.65 26.36 0.08
N LEU A 171 -12.58 26.69 1.37
CA LEU A 171 -12.83 28.04 1.87
C LEU A 171 -11.81 29.05 1.31
N GLN A 172 -10.52 28.68 1.25
CA GLN A 172 -9.49 29.55 0.67
C GLN A 172 -9.68 29.78 -0.83
N ARG A 173 -10.06 28.74 -1.59
CA ARG A 173 -10.39 28.86 -3.02
C ARG A 173 -11.59 29.77 -3.27
N ASN A 174 -12.59 29.73 -2.40
CA ASN A 174 -13.80 30.57 -2.49
C ASN A 174 -13.61 32.00 -1.94
N ALA A 175 -12.50 32.27 -1.24
CA ALA A 175 -12.19 33.58 -0.68
C ALA A 175 -11.48 34.53 -1.66
N VAL A 176 -11.20 34.10 -2.90
CA VAL A 176 -10.76 34.99 -3.99
C VAL A 176 -12.01 35.58 -4.67
N PRO A 177 -12.34 36.88 -4.48
CA PRO A 177 -13.51 37.48 -5.09
C PRO A 177 -13.27 37.86 -6.54
N ASP A 178 -14.31 37.75 -7.36
CA ASP A 178 -14.49 38.45 -8.64
C ASP A 178 -13.98 39.89 -8.55
N GLY A 179 -12.84 40.16 -9.16
CA GLY A 179 -12.12 41.42 -9.03
C GLY A 179 -11.23 41.74 -10.23
N ALA A 180 -11.71 41.43 -11.44
CA ALA A 180 -11.12 41.90 -12.69
C ALA A 180 -12.23 42.20 -13.72
N GLN A 181 -13.05 43.21 -13.42
CA GLN A 181 -13.66 44.05 -14.44
C GLN A 181 -13.38 45.51 -14.07
N GLY A 182 -12.53 46.14 -14.87
CA GLY A 182 -12.16 47.55 -14.85
C GLY A 182 -11.46 47.86 -16.15
#